data_AF-A0A7K2Y292-F1
#
_entry.id   AF-A0A7K2Y292-F1
#
_cell.length_a   1.000
_cell.length_b   1.000
_cell.length_c   1.000
_cell.angle_alpha   90.00
_cell.angle_beta   90.00
_cell.angle_gamma   90.00
#
_symmetry.space_group_name_H-M   'P 1'
#
loop_
_entity.id
_entity.type
_entity.pdbx_description
1 polymer ?
#
loop_
_entity_poly.entity_id
_entity_poly.type
_entity_poly.pdbx_seq_one_letter_code
_entity_poly.pdbx_strand_id
1 'polypeptide(L)'
;TASADFWRDEYRLNARIARYPKPYVALMDGITMGGGVGVSAHGSVRIVTERSRVAMPETGIGFVPDVGGTYLLGRAPGELGTHLALTGTAVGAADALLCGLADHFVPADRLPELTAALAGAPAGEVLPRYAATPGPGELAERRGWIDHCYAATTVEEIVERLLGQGEPAAKEAAETILAKSPTALKVTLAALRRAVELGPLERVLAQEFRVSCNALTAPDLVEGIRAQVVDKDRAPRWSPATLAEVSGADVERFFAPLGEDRELRLPPPPREDLRRG
;
A
#
# COMPACT_ATOMS: atom_id res chain seq x y z
N THR A 1 17.03 -16.82 2.13
CA THR A 1 16.30 -17.61 1.11
C THR A 1 16.17 -16.73 -0.11
N ALA A 2 16.02 -17.29 -1.31
CA ALA A 2 15.91 -16.48 -2.53
C ALA A 2 14.83 -15.39 -2.44
N SER A 3 13.67 -15.68 -1.82
CA SER A 3 12.60 -14.70 -1.58
C SER A 3 13.03 -13.57 -0.64
N ALA A 4 13.73 -13.88 0.45
CA ALA A 4 14.22 -12.86 1.38
C ALA A 4 15.31 -11.97 0.75
N ASP A 5 16.13 -12.53 -0.15
CA ASP A 5 17.14 -11.76 -0.87
C ASP A 5 16.49 -10.85 -1.92
N PHE A 6 15.46 -11.32 -2.63
CA PHE A 6 14.65 -10.51 -3.53
C PHE A 6 14.04 -9.29 -2.81
N TRP A 7 13.30 -9.50 -1.71
CA TRP A 7 12.71 -8.39 -0.97
C TRP A 7 13.75 -7.45 -0.38
N ARG A 8 14.92 -7.97 0.02
CA ARG A 8 16.00 -7.13 0.55
C ARG A 8 16.45 -6.12 -0.50
N ASP A 9 16.61 -6.56 -1.75
CA ASP A 9 17.04 -5.68 -2.84
C ASP A 9 15.90 -4.79 -3.33
N GLU A 10 14.67 -5.29 -3.38
CA GLU A 10 13.48 -4.49 -3.70
C GLU A 10 13.29 -3.34 -2.69
N TYR A 11 13.39 -3.61 -1.39
CA TYR A 11 13.14 -2.58 -0.38
C TYR A 11 14.28 -1.56 -0.32
N ARG A 12 15.51 -1.98 -0.62
CA ARG A 12 16.62 -1.05 -0.87
C ARG A 12 16.36 -0.16 -2.08
N LEU A 13 15.77 -0.69 -3.14
CA LEU A 13 15.37 0.10 -4.30
C LEU A 13 14.26 1.09 -3.94
N ASN A 14 13.22 0.68 -3.20
CA ASN A 14 12.15 1.59 -2.78
C ASN A 14 12.70 2.77 -1.96
N ALA A 15 13.54 2.49 -0.96
CA ALA A 15 14.22 3.53 -0.18
C ALA A 15 15.12 4.43 -1.04
N ARG A 16 15.79 3.86 -2.06
CA ARG A 16 16.63 4.62 -2.98
C ARG A 16 15.81 5.54 -3.89
N ILE A 17 14.64 5.10 -4.36
CA ILE A 17 13.72 5.93 -5.14
C ILE A 17 13.24 7.10 -4.30
N ALA A 18 12.79 6.83 -3.06
CA ALA A 18 12.32 7.86 -2.12
C ALA A 18 13.36 8.95 -1.83
N ARG A 19 14.65 8.58 -1.85
CA ARG A 19 15.78 9.47 -1.57
C ARG A 19 16.55 9.89 -2.82
N TYR A 20 16.02 9.63 -4.01
CA TYR A 20 16.78 9.87 -5.22
C TYR A 20 17.05 11.38 -5.38
N PRO A 21 18.31 11.82 -5.54
CA PRO A 21 18.66 13.24 -5.50
C PRO A 21 18.23 14.02 -6.74
N LYS A 22 17.82 13.31 -7.80
CA LYS A 22 17.31 13.90 -9.04
C LYS A 22 15.80 13.67 -9.10
N PRO A 23 15.04 14.52 -9.81
CA PRO A 23 13.63 14.26 -10.06
C PRO A 23 13.43 12.87 -10.66
N TYR A 24 12.59 12.07 -10.00
CA TYR A 24 12.11 10.77 -10.49
C TYR A 24 10.64 10.92 -10.88
N VAL A 25 10.37 10.77 -12.18
CA VAL A 25 9.01 10.89 -12.74
C VAL A 25 8.45 9.50 -13.00
N ALA A 26 7.37 9.15 -12.31
CA ALA A 26 6.64 7.90 -12.52
C ALA A 26 5.34 8.17 -13.28
N LEU A 27 5.16 7.49 -14.42
CA LEU A 27 3.90 7.48 -15.18
C LEU A 27 3.11 6.22 -14.82
N MET A 28 2.17 6.32 -13.88
CA MET A 28 1.34 5.23 -13.36
C MET A 28 0.09 5.02 -14.23
N ASP A 29 0.28 4.88 -15.54
CA ASP A 29 -0.81 4.75 -16.51
C ASP A 29 -1.28 3.28 -16.63
N GLY A 30 -2.50 3.00 -16.16
CA GLY A 30 -3.04 1.64 -16.06
C GLY A 30 -2.87 1.01 -14.67
N ILE A 31 -2.69 -0.30 -14.64
CA ILE A 31 -2.64 -1.08 -13.38
C ILE A 31 -1.29 -0.87 -12.69
N THR A 32 -1.33 -0.34 -11.47
CA THR A 32 -0.14 -0.16 -10.61
C THR A 32 -0.43 -0.74 -9.23
N MET A 33 0.02 -1.97 -8.97
CA MET A 33 -0.31 -2.71 -7.75
C MET A 33 0.93 -3.34 -7.11
N GLY A 34 0.94 -3.44 -5.78
CA GLY A 34 2.03 -4.05 -5.00
C GLY A 34 3.39 -3.46 -5.33
N GLY A 35 4.33 -4.28 -5.82
CA GLY A 35 5.65 -3.81 -6.27
C GLY A 35 5.61 -2.66 -7.27
N GLY A 36 4.56 -2.56 -8.10
CA GLY A 36 4.33 -1.41 -8.98
C GLY A 36 4.17 -0.09 -8.23
N VAL A 37 3.50 -0.11 -7.09
CA VAL A 37 3.43 1.03 -6.15
C VAL A 37 4.81 1.31 -5.57
N GLY A 38 5.55 0.27 -5.16
CA GLY A 38 6.91 0.41 -4.62
C GLY A 38 7.92 1.10 -5.55
N VAL A 39 7.80 0.93 -6.87
CA VAL A 39 8.72 1.58 -7.84
C VAL A 39 8.22 2.94 -8.34
N SER A 40 7.02 3.37 -7.93
CA SER A 40 6.38 4.58 -8.45
C SER A 40 5.99 5.57 -7.37
N ALA A 41 5.22 5.15 -6.37
CA ALA A 41 4.57 6.03 -5.40
C ALA A 41 5.52 6.67 -4.37
N HIS A 42 6.79 6.25 -4.37
CA HIS A 42 7.90 6.89 -3.63
C HIS A 42 8.66 7.92 -4.47
N GLY A 43 8.35 8.05 -5.76
CA GLY A 43 8.98 9.03 -6.65
C GLY A 43 8.66 10.47 -6.27
N SER A 44 9.51 11.41 -6.69
CA SER A 44 9.32 12.84 -6.42
C SER A 44 8.23 13.49 -7.29
N VAL A 45 7.84 12.83 -8.38
CA VAL A 45 6.80 13.27 -9.32
C VAL A 45 6.01 12.05 -9.75
N ARG A 46 4.76 11.94 -9.32
CA ARG A 46 3.92 10.75 -9.50
C ARG A 46 2.68 11.11 -10.30
N ILE A 47 2.55 10.53 -11.49
CA ILE A 47 1.54 10.92 -12.47
C ILE A 47 0.58 9.78 -12.68
N VAL A 48 -0.71 10.05 -12.52
CA VAL A 48 -1.82 9.15 -12.83
C VAL A 48 -2.61 9.67 -14.04
N THR A 49 -3.36 8.77 -14.67
CA THR A 49 -4.23 9.03 -15.81
C THR A 49 -5.64 8.51 -15.52
N GLU A 50 -6.57 8.74 -16.44
CA GLU A 50 -7.93 8.19 -16.35
C GLU A 50 -7.95 6.65 -16.41
N ARG A 51 -6.86 6.03 -16.88
CA ARG A 51 -6.68 4.57 -16.93
C ARG A 51 -6.09 4.01 -15.63
N SER A 52 -5.57 4.85 -14.73
CA SER A 52 -4.90 4.39 -13.52
C SER A 52 -5.83 3.55 -12.63
N ARG A 53 -5.28 2.45 -12.13
CA ARG A 53 -5.85 1.58 -11.10
C ARG A 53 -4.74 1.25 -10.11
N VAL A 54 -4.73 1.94 -8.97
CA VAL A 54 -3.69 1.84 -7.95
C VAL A 54 -4.22 1.02 -6.76
N ALA A 55 -3.49 -0.01 -6.31
CA ALA A 55 -3.93 -0.84 -5.19
C ALA A 55 -2.78 -1.51 -4.44
N MET A 56 -3.04 -1.91 -3.20
CA MET A 56 -2.22 -2.86 -2.43
C MET A 56 -3.08 -4.10 -2.11
N PRO A 57 -3.21 -5.06 -3.05
CA PRO A 57 -4.16 -6.16 -2.95
C PRO A 57 -3.64 -7.38 -2.15
N GLU A 58 -2.54 -7.24 -1.42
CA GLU A 58 -1.76 -8.33 -0.81
C GLU A 58 -2.58 -9.19 0.17
N THR A 59 -3.55 -8.60 0.87
CA THR A 59 -4.44 -9.36 1.78
C THR A 59 -5.23 -10.45 1.05
N GLY A 60 -5.46 -10.30 -0.26
CA GLY A 60 -6.14 -11.28 -1.11
C GLY A 60 -5.29 -12.48 -1.50
N ILE A 61 -3.98 -12.45 -1.24
CA ILE A 61 -3.04 -13.55 -1.47
C ILE A 61 -2.41 -14.05 -0.17
N GLY A 62 -2.99 -13.74 0.99
CA GLY A 62 -2.42 -14.14 2.27
C GLY A 62 -1.15 -13.38 2.66
N PHE A 63 -0.97 -12.18 2.11
CA PHE A 63 0.20 -11.33 2.33
C PHE A 63 -0.21 -9.94 2.86
N VAL A 64 0.77 -9.10 3.14
CA VAL A 64 0.57 -7.77 3.75
C VAL A 64 1.11 -6.72 2.79
N PRO A 65 0.48 -5.53 2.66
CA PRO A 65 1.05 -4.43 1.91
C PRO A 65 2.50 -4.17 2.32
N ASP A 66 3.42 -4.27 1.36
CA ASP A 66 4.86 -4.12 1.57
C ASP A 66 5.43 -3.02 0.67
N VAL A 67 6.74 -3.04 0.37
CA VAL A 67 7.43 -2.07 -0.50
C VAL A 67 7.23 -0.60 -0.10
N GLY A 68 6.99 -0.33 1.19
CA GLY A 68 6.66 0.97 1.76
C GLY A 68 5.17 1.34 1.63
N GLY A 69 4.32 0.39 1.27
CA GLY A 69 2.88 0.55 1.16
C GLY A 69 2.24 0.93 2.49
N THR A 70 2.69 0.35 3.62
CA THR A 70 2.18 0.77 4.94
C THR A 70 2.62 2.17 5.31
N TYR A 71 3.78 2.63 4.83
CA TYR A 71 4.23 4.02 5.01
C TYR A 71 3.32 5.01 4.27
N LEU A 72 2.96 4.69 3.03
CA LEU A 72 2.10 5.51 2.17
C LEU A 72 0.66 5.51 2.69
N LEU A 73 0.08 4.33 2.88
CA LEU A 73 -1.31 4.17 3.34
C LEU A 73 -1.50 4.72 4.75
N GLY A 74 -0.55 4.53 5.66
CA GLY A 74 -0.59 5.13 7.00
C GLY A 74 -0.57 6.67 7.02
N ARG A 75 -0.30 7.32 5.88
CA ARG A 75 -0.30 8.79 5.72
C ARG A 75 -1.48 9.31 4.90
N ALA A 76 -2.35 8.43 4.40
CA ALA A 76 -3.57 8.84 3.74
C ALA A 76 -4.49 9.59 4.75
N PRO A 77 -5.34 10.53 4.28
CA PRO A 77 -6.21 11.28 5.18
C PRO A 77 -7.18 10.38 5.97
N GLY A 78 -7.25 10.59 7.29
CA GLY A 78 -8.15 9.82 8.16
C GLY A 78 -7.86 8.32 8.10
N GLU A 79 -8.87 7.51 7.81
CA GLU A 79 -8.77 6.06 7.73
C GLU A 79 -8.87 5.51 6.30
N LEU A 80 -8.75 6.38 5.29
CA LEU A 80 -8.78 5.98 3.89
C LEU A 80 -7.68 4.95 3.57
N GLY A 81 -6.49 5.11 4.15
CA GLY A 81 -5.40 4.16 3.97
C GLY A 81 -5.67 2.79 4.59
N THR A 82 -6.29 2.76 5.78
CA THR A 82 -6.71 1.51 6.44
C THR A 82 -7.77 0.79 5.62
N HIS A 83 -8.73 1.53 5.06
CA HIS A 83 -9.71 0.99 4.13
C HIS A 83 -9.03 0.30 2.94
N LEU A 84 -8.15 1.01 2.24
CA LEU A 84 -7.44 0.46 1.07
C LEU A 84 -6.54 -0.72 1.41
N ALA A 85 -5.86 -0.70 2.56
CA ALA A 85 -4.98 -1.78 3.00
C ALA A 85 -5.75 -3.08 3.30
N LEU A 86 -6.94 -2.98 3.91
CA LEU A 86 -7.71 -4.15 4.31
C LEU A 86 -8.55 -4.72 3.16
N THR A 87 -9.22 -3.86 2.38
CA THR A 87 -10.02 -4.31 1.23
C THR A 87 -9.16 -4.74 0.05
N GLY A 88 -7.98 -4.13 -0.11
CA GLY A 88 -7.13 -4.30 -1.29
C GLY A 88 -7.78 -3.81 -2.58
N THR A 89 -8.79 -2.92 -2.48
CA THR A 89 -9.50 -2.41 -3.65
C THR A 89 -8.66 -1.42 -4.43
N ALA A 90 -8.83 -1.43 -5.76
CA ALA A 90 -8.13 -0.50 -6.63
C ALA A 90 -8.84 0.85 -6.69
N VAL A 91 -8.06 1.92 -6.65
CA VAL A 91 -8.55 3.29 -6.77
C VAL A 91 -8.16 3.93 -8.10
N GLY A 92 -9.03 4.81 -8.59
CA GLY A 92 -8.75 5.65 -9.76
C GLY A 92 -7.87 6.86 -9.43
N ALA A 93 -7.63 7.70 -10.44
CA ALA A 93 -6.73 8.85 -10.30
C ALA A 93 -7.09 9.81 -9.16
N ALA A 94 -8.36 10.23 -9.05
CA ALA A 94 -8.78 11.20 -8.03
C ALA A 94 -8.54 10.69 -6.61
N ASP A 95 -8.87 9.42 -6.35
CA ASP A 95 -8.67 8.79 -5.05
C ASP A 95 -7.19 8.50 -4.76
N ALA A 96 -6.39 8.18 -5.79
CA ALA A 96 -4.93 8.07 -5.66
C ALA A 96 -4.28 9.41 -5.29
N LEU A 97 -4.73 10.53 -5.87
CA LEU A 97 -4.31 11.88 -5.47
C LEU A 97 -4.75 12.19 -4.04
N LEU A 98 -6.01 11.93 -3.69
CA LEU A 98 -6.57 12.16 -2.35
C LEU A 98 -5.78 11.41 -1.26
N CYS A 99 -5.41 10.16 -1.53
CA CYS A 99 -4.66 9.33 -0.59
C CYS A 99 -3.15 9.62 -0.59
N GLY A 100 -2.69 10.58 -1.39
CA GLY A 100 -1.27 10.91 -1.50
C GLY A 100 -0.41 9.82 -2.14
N LEU A 101 -1.02 8.94 -2.95
CA LEU A 101 -0.34 7.90 -3.74
C LEU A 101 0.19 8.44 -5.08
N ALA A 102 -0.32 9.59 -5.53
CA ALA A 102 0.14 10.32 -6.71
C ALA A 102 0.07 11.84 -6.48
N ASP A 103 0.69 12.64 -7.36
CA ASP A 103 0.77 14.10 -7.26
C ASP A 103 -0.02 14.82 -8.36
N HIS A 104 -0.04 14.24 -9.57
CA HIS A 104 -0.59 14.88 -10.74
C HIS A 104 -1.48 13.94 -11.54
N PHE A 105 -2.53 14.51 -12.13
CA PHE A 105 -3.30 13.85 -13.17
C PHE A 105 -2.93 14.43 -14.54
N VAL A 106 -2.64 13.55 -15.50
CA VAL A 106 -2.41 13.92 -16.90
C VAL A 106 -3.26 12.99 -17.77
N PRO A 107 -4.07 13.51 -18.71
CA PRO A 107 -4.80 12.69 -19.67
C PRO A 107 -3.86 11.74 -20.43
N ALA A 108 -4.26 10.49 -20.60
CA ALA A 108 -3.35 9.45 -21.09
C ALA A 108 -2.87 9.72 -22.54
N ASP A 109 -3.70 10.39 -23.34
CA ASP A 109 -3.38 10.81 -24.71
C ASP A 109 -2.28 11.87 -24.78
N ARG A 110 -2.03 12.61 -23.69
CA ARG A 110 -0.98 13.63 -23.59
C ARG A 110 0.37 13.09 -23.10
N LEU A 111 0.45 11.84 -22.65
CA LEU A 111 1.69 11.25 -22.13
C LEU A 111 2.85 11.24 -23.13
N PRO A 112 2.66 10.96 -24.44
CA PRO A 112 3.77 11.01 -25.40
C PRO A 112 4.39 12.40 -25.50
N GLU A 113 3.57 13.44 -25.57
CA GLU A 113 4.03 14.83 -25.62
C GLU A 113 4.71 15.27 -24.32
N LEU A 114 4.13 14.90 -23.17
CA LEU A 114 4.73 15.15 -21.86
C LEU A 114 6.13 14.51 -21.77
N THR A 115 6.25 13.24 -22.16
CA THR A 115 7.52 12.51 -22.09
C THR A 115 8.58 13.15 -22.99
N ALA A 116 8.20 13.58 -24.20
CA ALA A 116 9.09 14.31 -25.09
C ALA A 116 9.54 15.65 -24.49
N ALA A 117 8.64 16.40 -23.84
CA ALA A 117 8.98 17.67 -23.20
C ALA A 117 9.90 17.50 -21.97
N LEU A 118 9.69 16.44 -21.17
CA LEU A 118 10.54 16.11 -20.01
C LEU A 118 11.98 15.78 -20.39
N ALA A 119 12.25 15.40 -21.64
CA ALA A 119 13.61 15.18 -22.13
C ALA A 119 14.41 16.49 -22.30
N GLY A 120 13.72 17.63 -22.47
CA GLY A 120 14.33 18.93 -22.76
C GLY A 120 14.29 19.93 -21.60
N ALA A 121 13.46 19.72 -20.59
CA ALA A 121 13.26 20.68 -19.49
C ALA A 121 12.89 20.01 -18.16
N PRO A 122 13.11 20.69 -17.01
CA PRO A 122 12.75 20.16 -15.70
C PRO A 122 11.25 19.89 -15.55
N ALA A 123 10.89 18.83 -14.82
CA ALA A 123 9.51 18.42 -14.61
C ALA A 123 8.61 19.53 -14.04
N GLY A 124 9.13 20.35 -13.11
CA GLY A 124 8.38 21.47 -12.52
C GLY A 124 7.98 22.56 -13.52
N GLU A 125 8.69 22.70 -14.64
CA GLU A 125 8.35 23.67 -15.70
C GLU A 125 7.41 23.06 -16.75
N VAL A 126 7.55 21.75 -16.99
CA VAL A 126 6.81 21.02 -18.02
C VAL A 126 5.41 20.67 -17.53
N LEU A 127 5.28 20.06 -16.35
CA LEU A 127 4.05 19.45 -15.86
C LEU A 127 2.83 20.37 -15.81
N PRO A 128 2.93 21.65 -15.40
CA PRO A 128 1.78 22.55 -15.36
C PRO A 128 1.08 22.71 -16.72
N ARG A 129 1.78 22.49 -17.83
CA ARG A 129 1.21 22.56 -19.19
C ARG A 129 0.38 21.32 -19.54
N TYR A 130 0.65 20.18 -18.88
CA TYR A 130 0.06 18.88 -19.17
C TYR A 130 -0.96 18.42 -18.14
N ALA A 131 -0.82 18.88 -16.89
CA ALA A 131 -1.70 18.53 -15.80
C ALA A 131 -3.14 18.99 -16.05
N ALA A 132 -4.09 18.18 -15.60
CA ALA A 132 -5.51 18.49 -15.60
C ALA A 132 -6.13 18.07 -14.26
N THR A 133 -7.42 18.34 -14.09
CA THR A 133 -8.20 17.81 -12.96
C THR A 133 -8.79 16.46 -13.37
N PRO A 134 -8.65 15.39 -12.58
CA PRO A 134 -9.32 14.12 -12.87
C PRO A 134 -10.84 14.26 -12.71
N GLY A 135 -11.59 13.27 -13.20
CA GLY A 135 -12.99 13.10 -12.82
C GLY A 135 -13.17 12.85 -11.32
N PRO A 136 -14.41 12.81 -10.79
CA PRO A 136 -14.66 12.57 -9.38
C PRO A 136 -14.13 11.20 -8.92
N GLY A 137 -13.62 11.14 -7.69
CA GLY A 137 -13.30 9.90 -6.98
C GLY A 137 -14.44 9.48 -6.05
N GLU A 138 -14.36 8.29 -5.48
CA GLU A 138 -15.41 7.73 -4.62
C GLU A 138 -15.11 7.92 -3.13
N LEU A 139 -13.83 7.98 -2.75
CA LEU A 139 -13.43 7.95 -1.34
C LEU A 139 -13.76 9.24 -0.60
N ALA A 140 -13.70 10.39 -1.28
CA ALA A 140 -14.02 11.69 -0.67
C ALA A 140 -15.46 11.71 -0.12
N GLU A 141 -16.41 11.18 -0.88
CA GLU A 141 -17.83 11.14 -0.51
C GLU A 141 -18.10 10.09 0.59
N ARG A 142 -17.34 9.00 0.59
CA ARG A 142 -17.45 7.89 1.56
C ARG A 142 -16.69 8.13 2.86
N ARG A 143 -15.93 9.22 2.94
CA ARG A 143 -14.98 9.46 4.04
C ARG A 143 -15.61 9.44 5.42
N GLY A 144 -16.82 9.97 5.57
CA GLY A 144 -17.50 10.04 6.87
C GLY A 144 -17.67 8.66 7.53
N TRP A 145 -18.14 7.67 6.78
CA TRP A 145 -18.32 6.33 7.32
C TRP A 145 -17.01 5.53 7.35
N ILE A 146 -16.09 5.77 6.42
CA ILE A 146 -14.76 5.14 6.44
C ILE A 146 -14.03 5.54 7.72
N ASP A 147 -13.91 6.84 8.00
CA ASP A 147 -13.23 7.35 9.19
C ASP A 147 -13.90 6.83 10.48
N HIS A 148 -15.23 6.69 10.51
CA HIS A 148 -15.94 6.13 11.65
C HIS A 148 -15.68 4.63 11.86
N CYS A 149 -15.83 3.82 10.81
CA CYS A 149 -15.75 2.36 10.93
C CYS A 149 -14.31 1.88 11.14
N TYR A 150 -13.36 2.45 10.42
CA TYR A 150 -11.96 1.99 10.42
C TYR A 150 -11.12 2.58 11.58
N ALA A 151 -11.68 3.49 12.39
CA ALA A 151 -11.03 3.98 13.61
C ALA A 151 -10.94 2.94 14.74
N ALA A 152 -11.63 1.79 14.60
CA ALA A 152 -11.52 0.69 15.53
C ALA A 152 -10.11 0.06 15.56
N THR A 153 -9.76 -0.55 16.69
CA THR A 153 -8.41 -1.11 16.91
C THR A 153 -8.23 -2.55 16.43
N THR A 154 -9.34 -3.25 16.14
CA THR A 154 -9.35 -4.65 15.70
C THR A 154 -10.10 -4.79 14.39
N VAL A 155 -9.72 -5.77 13.57
CA VAL A 155 -10.40 -6.03 12.30
C VAL A 155 -11.85 -6.49 12.53
N GLU A 156 -12.10 -7.24 13.60
CA GLU A 156 -13.43 -7.68 14.00
C GLU A 156 -14.37 -6.50 14.25
N GLU A 157 -13.94 -5.52 15.04
CA GLU A 157 -14.75 -4.34 15.34
C GLU A 157 -14.93 -3.46 14.09
N ILE A 158 -13.92 -3.37 13.22
CA ILE A 158 -14.07 -2.70 11.92
C ILE A 158 -15.18 -3.35 11.10
N VAL A 159 -15.16 -4.68 10.98
CA VAL A 159 -16.20 -5.44 10.24
C VAL A 159 -17.57 -5.27 10.87
N GLU A 160 -17.68 -5.32 12.20
CA GLU A 160 -18.93 -5.08 12.92
C GLU A 160 -19.50 -3.70 12.62
N ARG A 161 -18.68 -2.64 12.72
CA ARG A 161 -19.09 -1.26 12.42
C ARG A 161 -19.53 -1.11 10.97
N LEU A 162 -18.80 -1.70 10.02
CA LEU A 162 -19.14 -1.65 8.59
C LEU A 162 -20.49 -2.31 8.31
N LEU A 163 -20.77 -3.47 8.91
CA LEU A 163 -22.05 -4.16 8.76
C LEU A 163 -23.20 -3.39 9.44
N GLY A 164 -22.91 -2.66 10.53
CA GLY A 164 -23.88 -1.84 11.27
C GLY A 164 -24.12 -0.44 10.69
N GLN A 165 -23.30 0.03 9.74
CA GLN A 165 -23.32 1.40 9.23
C GLN A 165 -24.58 1.75 8.42
N GLY A 166 -25.24 0.77 7.80
CA GLY A 166 -26.42 0.96 6.97
C GLY A 166 -26.15 1.45 5.53
N GLU A 167 -24.90 1.76 5.20
CA GLU A 167 -24.47 2.13 3.84
C GLU A 167 -24.18 0.87 2.99
N PRO A 168 -24.73 0.73 1.77
CA PRO A 168 -24.44 -0.42 0.91
C PRO A 168 -22.94 -0.61 0.63
N ALA A 169 -22.21 0.48 0.41
CA ALA A 169 -20.77 0.44 0.17
C ALA A 169 -19.96 0.00 1.41
N ALA A 170 -20.45 0.30 2.63
CA ALA A 170 -19.81 -0.17 3.85
C ALA A 170 -19.99 -1.68 4.03
N LYS A 171 -21.20 -2.18 3.72
CA LYS A 171 -21.48 -3.62 3.70
C LYS A 171 -20.61 -4.36 2.68
N GLU A 172 -20.50 -3.84 1.46
CA GLU A 172 -19.62 -4.42 0.43
C GLU A 172 -18.15 -4.45 0.87
N ALA A 173 -17.68 -3.40 1.55
CA ALA A 173 -16.35 -3.37 2.13
C ALA A 173 -16.15 -4.46 3.20
N ALA A 174 -17.15 -4.69 4.07
CA ALA A 174 -17.10 -5.77 5.07
C ALA A 174 -17.03 -7.15 4.41
N GLU A 175 -17.87 -7.41 3.40
CA GLU A 175 -17.87 -8.66 2.65
C GLU A 175 -16.53 -8.88 1.92
N THR A 176 -15.97 -7.81 1.35
CA THR A 176 -14.65 -7.83 0.71
C THR A 176 -13.55 -8.19 1.70
N ILE A 177 -13.57 -7.60 2.90
CA ILE A 177 -12.62 -7.89 3.98
C ILE A 177 -12.76 -9.36 4.41
N LEU A 178 -13.97 -9.84 4.66
CA LEU A 178 -14.22 -11.20 5.13
C LEU A 178 -13.81 -12.29 4.13
N ALA A 179 -13.62 -11.96 2.85
CA ALA A 179 -13.09 -12.87 1.84
C ALA A 179 -11.54 -12.99 1.84
N LYS A 180 -10.82 -12.11 2.54
CA LYS A 180 -9.34 -12.10 2.62
C LYS A 180 -8.82 -13.07 3.68
N SER A 181 -7.51 -13.27 3.71
CA SER A 181 -6.86 -14.04 4.78
C SER A 181 -7.06 -13.36 6.14
N PRO A 182 -7.64 -14.04 7.14
CA PRO A 182 -7.80 -13.48 8.49
C PRO A 182 -6.47 -13.05 9.12
N THR A 183 -5.42 -13.86 8.92
CA THR A 183 -4.07 -13.56 9.42
C THR A 183 -3.52 -12.30 8.75
N ALA A 184 -3.58 -12.24 7.41
CA ALA A 184 -3.09 -11.11 6.65
C ALA A 184 -3.79 -9.79 7.02
N LEU A 185 -5.10 -9.81 7.24
CA LEU A 185 -5.87 -8.62 7.66
C LEU A 185 -5.37 -8.08 9.01
N LYS A 186 -5.23 -8.95 10.02
CA LYS A 186 -4.80 -8.53 11.35
C LYS A 186 -3.35 -8.04 11.35
N VAL A 187 -2.47 -8.73 10.63
CA VAL A 187 -1.07 -8.29 10.49
C VAL A 187 -0.99 -6.98 9.72
N THR A 188 -1.82 -6.78 8.69
CA THR A 188 -1.90 -5.52 7.93
C THR A 188 -2.32 -4.35 8.82
N LEU A 189 -3.40 -4.51 9.59
CA LEU A 189 -3.84 -3.47 10.52
C LEU A 189 -2.73 -3.13 11.53
N ALA A 190 -2.12 -4.14 12.15
CA ALA A 190 -1.03 -3.94 13.09
C ALA A 190 0.20 -3.26 12.45
N ALA A 191 0.58 -3.68 11.24
CA ALA A 191 1.72 -3.12 10.52
C ALA A 191 1.49 -1.65 10.16
N LEU A 192 0.29 -1.31 9.69
CA LEU A 192 -0.10 0.05 9.34
C LEU A 192 -0.09 0.97 10.56
N ARG A 193 -0.67 0.55 11.69
CA ARG A 193 -0.65 1.35 12.93
C ARG A 193 0.78 1.56 13.45
N ARG A 194 1.63 0.53 13.40
CA ARG A 194 3.05 0.66 13.78
C ARG A 194 3.84 1.55 12.81
N ALA A 195 3.52 1.51 11.52
CA ALA A 195 4.22 2.30 10.51
C ALA A 195 4.05 3.81 10.72
N VAL A 196 2.90 4.25 11.23
CA VAL A 196 2.66 5.64 11.65
C VAL A 196 3.63 6.05 12.76
N GLU A 197 3.77 5.22 13.80
CA GLU A 197 4.65 5.48 14.94
C GLU A 197 6.15 5.38 14.59
N LEU A 198 6.51 4.53 13.63
CA LEU A 198 7.90 4.32 13.22
C LEU A 198 8.50 5.54 12.51
N GLY A 199 7.67 6.39 11.90
CA GLY A 199 8.10 7.61 11.23
C GLY A 199 8.79 7.35 9.88
N PRO A 200 10.13 7.51 9.75
CA PRO A 200 10.83 7.40 8.47
C PRO A 200 10.58 6.09 7.70
N LEU A 201 10.52 6.19 6.36
CA LEU A 201 10.27 5.07 5.44
C LEU A 201 11.18 3.87 5.69
N GLU A 202 12.45 4.09 6.03
CA GLU A 202 13.42 3.01 6.19
C GLU A 202 13.14 2.14 7.42
N ARG A 203 12.57 2.73 8.47
CA ARG A 203 12.14 1.98 9.65
C ARG A 203 10.89 1.17 9.32
N VAL A 204 9.99 1.72 8.50
CA VAL A 204 8.81 1.01 8.02
C VAL A 204 9.20 -0.15 7.10
N LEU A 205 10.09 0.06 6.13
CA LEU A 205 10.61 -1.01 5.26
C LEU A 205 11.33 -2.10 6.06
N ALA A 206 12.05 -1.75 7.13
CA ALA A 206 12.66 -2.75 8.01
C ALA A 206 11.60 -3.59 8.75
N GLN A 207 10.48 -2.98 9.18
CA GLN A 207 9.34 -3.72 9.74
C GLN A 207 8.67 -4.61 8.69
N GLU A 208 8.33 -4.06 7.53
CA GLU A 208 7.72 -4.81 6.43
C GLU A 208 8.61 -5.99 6.04
N PHE A 209 9.93 -5.82 6.01
CA PHE A 209 10.87 -6.92 5.73
C PHE A 209 10.77 -8.08 6.73
N ARG A 210 10.58 -7.79 8.02
CA ARG A 210 10.32 -8.83 9.03
C ARG A 210 9.01 -9.54 8.75
N VAL A 211 7.95 -8.77 8.50
CA VAL A 211 6.62 -9.30 8.19
C VAL A 211 6.68 -10.21 6.95
N SER A 212 7.30 -9.76 5.86
CA SER A 212 7.46 -10.51 4.62
C SER A 212 8.26 -11.80 4.82
N CYS A 213 9.37 -11.75 5.55
CA CYS A 213 10.18 -12.93 5.84
C CYS A 213 9.44 -13.95 6.71
N ASN A 214 8.73 -13.50 7.74
CA ASN A 214 7.96 -14.39 8.61
C ASN A 214 6.72 -14.95 7.90
N ALA A 215 6.12 -14.20 6.96
CA ALA A 215 5.01 -14.66 6.14
C ALA A 215 5.38 -15.87 5.25
N LEU A 216 6.64 -16.07 4.89
CA LEU A 216 7.09 -17.28 4.18
C LEU A 216 6.85 -18.58 4.95
N THR A 217 6.69 -18.48 6.28
CA THR A 217 6.41 -19.64 7.15
C THR A 217 4.92 -19.81 7.43
N ALA A 218 4.09 -18.83 7.02
CA ALA A 218 2.65 -18.87 7.20
C ALA A 218 1.97 -19.64 6.05
N PRO A 219 0.88 -20.37 6.31
CA PRO A 219 0.20 -21.17 5.29
C PRO A 219 -0.50 -20.31 4.22
N ASP A 220 -1.00 -19.13 4.62
CA ASP A 220 -1.88 -18.31 3.78
C ASP A 220 -1.17 -17.74 2.54
N LEU A 221 0.11 -17.39 2.62
CA LEU A 221 0.83 -16.85 1.45
C LEU A 221 0.89 -17.84 0.30
N VAL A 222 1.24 -19.10 0.60
CA VAL A 222 1.32 -20.16 -0.40
C VAL A 222 -0.06 -20.49 -0.95
N GLU A 223 -1.06 -20.59 -0.08
CA GLU A 223 -2.44 -20.87 -0.48
C GLU A 223 -3.04 -19.75 -1.33
N GLY A 224 -2.79 -18.50 -0.98
CA GLY A 224 -3.28 -17.34 -1.72
C GLY A 224 -2.64 -17.24 -3.12
N ILE A 225 -1.33 -17.48 -3.22
CA ILE A 225 -0.64 -17.56 -4.51
C ILE A 225 -1.18 -18.72 -5.34
N ARG A 226 -1.41 -19.89 -4.72
CA ARG A 226 -2.02 -21.04 -5.40
C ARG A 226 -3.37 -20.66 -6.00
N ALA A 227 -4.28 -20.15 -5.17
CA ALA A 227 -5.65 -19.84 -5.58
C ALA A 227 -5.74 -18.75 -6.66
N GLN A 228 -4.87 -17.74 -6.61
CA GLN A 228 -4.96 -16.58 -7.51
C GLN A 228 -4.10 -16.68 -8.77
N VAL A 229 -2.92 -17.30 -8.68
CA VAL A 229 -1.91 -17.25 -9.75
C VAL A 229 -1.68 -18.62 -10.38
N VAL A 230 -1.59 -19.67 -9.57
CA VAL A 230 -1.24 -21.02 -10.05
C VAL A 230 -2.48 -21.73 -10.59
N ASP A 231 -3.45 -21.99 -9.73
CA ASP A 231 -4.66 -22.75 -10.05
C ASP A 231 -5.77 -21.83 -10.59
N LYS A 232 -5.75 -20.55 -10.18
CA LYS A 232 -6.70 -19.51 -10.60
C LYS A 232 -8.17 -19.86 -10.29
N ASP A 233 -8.40 -20.70 -9.28
CA ASP A 233 -9.74 -21.09 -8.81
C ASP A 233 -10.45 -19.95 -8.06
N ARG A 234 -9.70 -18.97 -7.56
CA ARG A 234 -10.18 -17.87 -6.72
C ARG A 234 -10.92 -18.34 -5.45
N ALA A 235 -10.56 -19.53 -4.96
CA ALA A 235 -11.18 -20.17 -3.79
C ALA A 235 -10.11 -20.59 -2.75
N PRO A 236 -9.40 -19.61 -2.15
CA PRO A 236 -8.38 -19.90 -1.15
C PRO A 236 -9.00 -20.48 0.14
N ARG A 237 -8.29 -21.42 0.76
CA ARG A 237 -8.64 -22.06 2.03
C ARG A 237 -7.71 -21.56 3.13
N TRP A 238 -8.05 -20.41 3.69
CA TRP A 238 -7.26 -19.75 4.72
C TRP A 238 -7.13 -20.59 6.00
N SER A 239 -5.96 -20.48 6.65
CA SER A 239 -5.66 -21.15 7.91
C SER A 239 -4.91 -20.19 8.85
N PRO A 240 -5.54 -19.70 9.93
CA PRO A 240 -6.92 -19.98 10.38
C PRO A 240 -8.02 -19.46 9.44
N ALA A 241 -9.23 -20.03 9.53
CA ALA A 241 -10.32 -19.75 8.61
C ALA A 241 -11.12 -18.49 9.00
N THR A 242 -11.09 -18.10 10.28
CA THR A 242 -11.85 -16.96 10.79
C THR A 242 -10.97 -15.98 11.57
N LEU A 243 -11.41 -14.73 11.68
CA LEU A 243 -10.72 -13.68 12.45
C LEU A 243 -10.54 -14.10 13.92
N ALA A 244 -11.58 -14.69 14.54
CA ALA A 244 -11.58 -15.07 15.95
C ALA A 244 -10.51 -16.11 16.31
N GLU A 245 -10.08 -16.94 15.35
CA GLU A 245 -9.05 -17.97 15.55
C GLU A 245 -7.63 -17.41 15.50
N VAL A 246 -7.43 -16.22 14.96
CA VAL A 246 -6.10 -15.58 14.89
C VAL A 246 -5.84 -14.85 16.20
N SER A 247 -4.93 -15.38 17.02
CA SER A 247 -4.58 -14.77 18.30
C SER A 247 -3.65 -13.57 18.12
N GLY A 248 -3.55 -12.71 19.15
CA GLY A 248 -2.54 -11.65 19.17
C GLY A 248 -1.11 -12.18 19.07
N ALA A 249 -0.84 -13.36 19.65
CA ALA A 249 0.48 -13.99 19.55
C ALA A 249 0.80 -14.43 18.12
N ASP A 250 -0.20 -14.88 17.35
CA ASP A 250 -0.01 -15.21 15.93
C ASP A 250 0.35 -13.97 15.11
N VAL A 251 -0.27 -12.82 15.41
CA VAL A 251 0.06 -11.52 14.80
C VAL A 251 1.49 -11.09 15.17
N GLU A 252 1.86 -11.14 16.45
CA GLU A 252 3.19 -10.71 16.92
C GLU A 252 4.34 -11.52 16.30
N ARG A 253 4.12 -12.80 15.95
CA ARG A 253 5.15 -13.62 15.28
C ARG A 253 5.62 -13.02 13.95
N PHE A 254 4.77 -12.28 13.22
CA PHE A 254 5.17 -11.64 11.97
C PHE A 254 6.18 -10.51 12.19
N PHE A 255 6.17 -9.90 13.37
CA PHE A 255 7.07 -8.79 13.72
C PHE A 255 8.33 -9.25 14.47
N ALA A 256 8.45 -10.55 14.73
CA ALA A 256 9.58 -11.10 15.45
C ALA A 256 10.91 -10.81 14.71
N PRO A 257 12.00 -10.52 15.44
CA PRO A 257 13.31 -10.30 14.85
C PRO A 257 13.76 -11.50 14.02
N LEU A 258 14.45 -11.24 12.90
CA LEU A 258 14.98 -12.29 12.03
C LEU A 258 16.36 -12.80 12.50
N GLY A 259 16.94 -12.21 13.55
CA GLY A 259 18.32 -12.42 13.98
C GLY A 259 19.28 -11.42 13.34
N GLU A 260 20.37 -11.10 14.02
CA GLU A 260 21.19 -9.90 13.75
C GLU A 260 21.69 -9.78 12.30
N ASP A 261 22.09 -10.91 11.69
CA ASP A 261 22.64 -10.94 10.33
C ASP A 261 21.58 -10.93 9.23
N ARG A 262 20.32 -11.19 9.58
CA ARG A 262 19.21 -11.32 8.61
C ARG A 262 18.33 -10.07 8.56
N GLU A 263 18.44 -9.16 9.51
CA GLU A 263 17.69 -7.90 9.51
C GLU A 263 17.97 -7.04 8.24
N LEU A 264 16.97 -6.29 7.78
CA LEU A 264 17.15 -5.28 6.76
C LEU A 264 17.68 -4.00 7.43
N ARG A 265 18.90 -3.62 7.06
CA ARG A 265 19.54 -2.39 7.51
C ARG A 265 19.60 -1.40 6.35
N LEU A 266 18.90 -0.29 6.51
CA LEU A 266 18.88 0.82 5.56
C LEU A 266 19.56 2.04 6.21
N PRO A 267 20.29 2.87 5.45
CA PRO A 267 20.92 4.06 6.00
C PRO A 267 19.86 5.00 6.61
N PRO A 268 20.13 5.64 7.75
CA PRO A 268 19.21 6.63 8.33
C PRO A 268 18.99 7.79 7.34
N PRO A 269 17.88 8.55 7.46
CA PRO A 269 17.68 9.72 6.62
C PRO A 269 18.86 10.66 6.80
N PRO A 270 19.35 11.32 5.74
CA PRO A 270 20.30 12.41 5.92
C PRO A 270 19.69 13.40 6.92
N ARG A 271 20.49 13.89 7.87
CA ARG A 271 20.02 14.89 8.82
C ARG A 271 19.40 16.03 8.01
N GLU A 272 18.13 16.33 8.22
CA GLU A 272 17.58 17.59 7.76
C GLU A 272 18.44 18.69 8.37
N ASP A 273 19.17 19.42 7.53
CA ASP A 273 19.61 20.74 7.93
C ASP A 273 18.34 21.51 8.28
N LEU A 274 18.17 21.80 9.58
CA LEU A 274 17.12 22.62 10.19
C LEU A 274 17.14 24.08 9.68
N ARG A 275 17.24 24.27 8.36
CA ARG A 275 17.36 25.57 7.69
C ARG A 275 16.46 25.62 6.46
N ARG A 276 15.16 25.47 6.67
CA ARG A 276 14.13 26.18 5.87
C ARG A 276 13.03 26.61 6.83
N GLY A 277 13.31 27.73 7.52
CA GLY A 277 12.27 28.64 7.97
C GLY A 277 11.89 29.61 6.87
#